data_AF-A0A1H3CJI4-F1
#
_entry.id   AF-A0A1H3CJI4-F1
#
_cell.length_a   1.000
_cell.length_b   1.000
_cell.length_c   1.000
_cell.angle_alpha   90.00
_cell.angle_beta   90.00
_cell.angle_gamma   90.00
#
_symmetry.space_group_name_H-M   'P 1'
#
loop_
_entity.id
_entity.type
_entity.pdbx_description
1 polymer ?
#
loop_
_entity_poly.entity_id
_entity_poly.type
_entity_poly.pdbx_seq_one_letter_code
_entity_poly.pdbx_strand_id
1 'polypeptide(L)'
;MLAPRGADKARTIVADQVIDGGGLRRDPVTDATPVIRDLLTCGAARLDPLRLSLDTTPDAHVINKTGQPSRCIFEVGPAARGALSEITAIPDIREQTFRLANELLSTGAEAAPGTP
;
A
#
# COMPACT_ATOMS: atom_id res chain seq x y z
N MET A 1 -15.83 15.90 -14.99
CA MET A 1 -15.69 15.52 -16.42
C MET A 1 -15.80 14.01 -16.47
N LEU A 2 -16.82 13.44 -17.11
CA LEU A 2 -17.05 11.98 -17.12
C LEU A 2 -16.73 11.44 -18.52
N ALA A 3 -15.80 10.49 -18.64
CA ALA A 3 -15.51 9.82 -19.90
C ALA A 3 -16.17 8.43 -19.91
N PRO A 4 -17.14 8.16 -20.80
CA PRO A 4 -17.62 6.82 -21.04
C PRO A 4 -16.46 5.90 -21.42
N ARG A 5 -16.48 4.64 -20.96
CA ARG A 5 -15.43 3.66 -21.31
C ARG A 5 -15.38 3.51 -22.84
N GLY A 6 -14.21 3.80 -23.44
CA GLY A 6 -14.00 3.79 -24.90
C GLY A 6 -14.33 5.09 -25.63
N ALA A 7 -14.61 6.18 -24.93
CA ALA A 7 -14.78 7.51 -25.53
C ALA A 7 -13.54 8.38 -25.31
N ASP A 8 -12.96 8.89 -26.40
CA ASP A 8 -11.78 9.78 -26.37
C ASP A 8 -12.10 11.21 -25.88
N LYS A 9 -13.38 11.53 -25.69
CA LYS A 9 -13.81 12.82 -25.17
C LYS A 9 -14.71 12.64 -23.98
N ALA A 10 -14.29 13.24 -22.88
CA ALA A 10 -15.13 13.32 -21.72
C ALA A 10 -16.28 14.29 -21.95
N ARG A 11 -17.39 14.04 -21.26
CA ARG A 11 -18.64 14.76 -21.37
C ARG A 11 -18.93 15.50 -20.07
N THR A 12 -19.60 16.62 -20.22
CA THR A 12 -20.24 17.34 -19.12
C THR A 12 -21.67 16.84 -19.01
N ILE A 13 -22.10 16.54 -17.79
CA ILE A 13 -23.45 16.10 -17.48
C ILE A 13 -24.00 17.05 -16.43
N VAL A 14 -25.23 17.54 -16.63
CA VAL A 14 -25.95 18.30 -15.62
C VAL A 14 -26.73 17.31 -14.77
N ALA A 15 -26.54 17.35 -13.46
CA ALA A 15 -27.21 16.47 -12.51
C ALA A 15 -27.48 17.23 -11.22
N ASP A 16 -28.58 16.90 -10.54
CA ASP A 16 -28.94 17.48 -9.24
C ASP A 16 -28.05 16.96 -8.11
N GLN A 17 -27.55 15.71 -8.25
CA GLN A 17 -26.61 15.11 -7.31
C GLN A 17 -25.60 14.21 -8.04
N VAL A 18 -24.37 14.19 -7.53
CA VAL A 18 -23.30 13.29 -7.97
C VAL A 18 -22.80 12.49 -6.77
N ILE A 19 -22.76 11.17 -6.89
CA ILE A 19 -22.19 10.26 -5.88
C ILE A 19 -21.02 9.53 -6.54
N ASP A 20 -19.81 9.73 -6.00
CA ASP A 20 -18.62 9.02 -6.45
C ASP A 20 -18.45 7.71 -5.67
N GLY A 21 -18.77 6.59 -6.33
CA GLY A 21 -18.55 5.24 -5.82
C GLY A 21 -17.21 4.61 -6.26
N GLY A 22 -16.27 5.41 -6.79
CA GLY A 22 -15.05 4.94 -7.43
C GLY A 22 -14.02 4.25 -6.51
N GLY A 23 -14.27 4.20 -5.21
CA GLY A 23 -13.36 3.64 -4.22
C GLY A 23 -12.14 4.52 -3.97
N LEU A 24 -11.15 3.98 -3.23
CA LEU A 24 -9.90 4.67 -2.94
C LEU A 24 -9.04 4.75 -4.22
N ARG A 25 -9.22 5.81 -4.99
CA ARG A 25 -8.41 6.15 -6.18
C ARG A 25 -7.36 7.20 -5.83
N ARG A 26 -6.46 6.87 -4.91
CA ARG A 26 -5.32 7.73 -4.60
C ARG A 26 -4.12 7.24 -5.38
N ASP A 27 -3.53 8.13 -6.15
CA ASP A 27 -2.25 7.85 -6.79
C ASP A 27 -1.18 7.87 -5.67
N PRO A 28 -0.43 6.78 -5.47
CA PRO A 28 0.52 6.66 -4.36
C PRO A 28 1.74 7.58 -4.50
N VAL A 29 1.87 8.31 -5.61
CA VAL A 29 2.90 9.35 -5.83
C VAL A 29 2.32 10.73 -5.63
N THR A 30 1.16 11.05 -6.23
CA THR A 30 0.61 12.42 -6.18
C THR A 30 -0.18 12.70 -4.91
N ASP A 31 -0.83 11.69 -4.33
CA ASP A 31 -1.62 11.80 -3.10
C ASP A 31 -0.94 11.12 -1.89
N ALA A 32 0.37 10.90 -2.01
CA ALA A 32 1.19 10.27 -0.98
C ALA A 32 1.15 11.10 0.32
N THR A 33 1.00 10.41 1.45
CA THR A 33 1.29 11.04 2.75
C THR A 33 2.79 11.39 2.81
N PRO A 34 3.20 12.40 3.59
CA PRO A 34 4.60 12.81 3.67
C PRO A 34 5.57 11.66 3.94
N VAL A 35 5.19 10.71 4.81
CA VAL A 35 6.00 9.52 5.12
C VAL A 35 6.20 8.61 3.91
N ILE A 36 5.16 8.36 3.10
CA ILE A 36 5.26 7.52 1.90
C ILE A 36 6.16 8.19 0.87
N ARG A 37 5.99 9.50 0.67
CA ARG A 37 6.84 10.28 -0.22
C ARG A 37 8.31 10.23 0.20
N ASP A 38 8.60 10.35 1.49
CA ASP A 38 9.97 10.33 1.99
C ASP A 38 10.60 8.94 1.85
N LEU A 39 9.84 7.86 2.10
CA LEU A 39 10.28 6.48 1.86
C LEU A 39 10.63 6.21 0.40
N LEU A 40 9.82 6.72 -0.53
CA LEU A 40 10.10 6.64 -1.96
C LEU A 40 11.32 7.48 -2.35
N THR A 41 11.44 8.69 -1.79
CA THR A 41 12.54 9.63 -2.11
C THR A 41 13.89 9.13 -1.60
N CYS A 42 13.95 8.58 -0.38
CA CYS A 42 15.18 8.01 0.17
C CYS A 42 15.48 6.60 -0.37
N GLY A 43 14.52 6.00 -1.09
CA GLY A 43 14.65 4.67 -1.69
C GLY A 43 14.48 3.52 -0.69
N ALA A 44 13.95 3.80 0.50
CA ALA A 44 13.57 2.79 1.49
C ALA A 44 12.33 1.99 1.06
N ALA A 45 11.56 2.50 0.09
CA ALA A 45 10.48 1.79 -0.57
C ALA A 45 10.50 2.01 -2.09
N ARG A 46 9.84 1.13 -2.84
CA ARG A 46 9.48 1.33 -4.25
C ARG A 46 7.99 1.07 -4.45
N LEU A 47 7.44 1.54 -5.56
CA LEU A 47 6.07 1.18 -5.95
C LEU A 47 6.02 -0.24 -6.52
N ASP A 48 4.88 -0.89 -6.37
CA ASP A 48 4.59 -2.15 -7.05
C ASP A 48 4.56 -1.96 -8.59
N PRO A 49 4.66 -3.04 -9.39
CA PRO A 49 4.68 -2.96 -10.85
C PRO A 49 3.45 -2.29 -11.49
N LEU A 50 2.29 -2.34 -10.82
CA LEU A 50 1.03 -1.71 -11.24
C LEU A 50 0.86 -0.30 -10.68
N ARG A 51 1.80 0.15 -9.82
CA ARG A 51 1.80 1.45 -9.13
C ARG A 51 0.53 1.71 -8.33
N LEU A 52 -0.02 0.67 -7.70
CA LEU A 52 -1.22 0.78 -6.87
C LEU A 52 -0.88 1.09 -5.41
N SER A 53 0.28 0.62 -4.94
CA SER A 53 0.88 0.92 -3.63
C SER A 53 2.41 0.73 -3.64
N LEU A 54 3.02 0.64 -2.46
CA LEU A 54 4.40 0.16 -2.32
C LEU A 54 4.48 -1.33 -2.65
N ASP A 55 5.67 -1.74 -3.09
CA ASP A 55 5.98 -3.14 -3.36
C ASP A 55 6.31 -3.85 -2.06
N THR A 56 5.71 -5.02 -1.85
CA THR A 56 5.83 -5.80 -0.60
C THR A 56 6.03 -7.27 -0.88
N THR A 57 6.74 -7.97 0.01
CA THR A 57 6.75 -9.43 0.01
C THR A 57 5.41 -10.00 0.48
N PRO A 58 5.12 -11.30 0.26
CA PRO A 58 3.94 -11.96 0.81
C PRO A 58 3.83 -11.88 2.34
N ASP A 59 4.97 -11.72 3.03
CA ASP A 59 5.08 -11.59 4.49
C ASP A 59 5.02 -10.12 4.97
N ALA A 60 4.48 -9.22 4.15
CA ALA A 60 4.27 -7.80 4.47
C ALA A 60 5.52 -6.91 4.52
N HIS A 61 6.71 -7.39 4.16
CA HIS A 61 7.92 -6.56 4.17
C HIS A 61 7.93 -5.61 2.97
N VAL A 62 8.12 -4.32 3.23
CA VAL A 62 8.29 -3.34 2.15
C VAL A 62 9.61 -3.58 1.42
N ILE A 63 9.56 -3.58 0.08
CA ILE A 63 10.72 -3.77 -0.79
C ILE A 63 11.31 -2.40 -1.14
N ASN A 64 12.61 -2.25 -0.91
CA ASN A 64 13.33 -1.02 -1.21
C ASN A 64 13.66 -0.88 -2.71
N LYS A 65 14.28 0.23 -3.11
CA LYS A 65 14.65 0.47 -4.52
C LYS A 65 15.62 -0.57 -5.10
N THR A 66 16.40 -1.26 -4.27
CA THR A 66 17.37 -2.28 -4.70
C THR A 66 16.78 -3.69 -4.73
N GLY A 67 15.49 -3.84 -4.40
CA GLY A 67 14.81 -5.13 -4.37
C GLY A 67 14.99 -5.91 -3.07
N GLN A 68 15.54 -5.28 -2.02
CA GLN A 68 15.73 -5.92 -0.73
C GLN A 68 14.52 -5.68 0.19
N PRO A 69 13.97 -6.73 0.84
CA PRO A 69 12.94 -6.56 1.87
C PRO A 69 13.47 -5.81 3.08
N SER A 70 12.67 -4.88 3.60
CA SER A 70 12.96 -4.16 4.84
C SER A 70 12.83 -5.07 6.05
N ARG A 71 13.64 -4.82 7.08
CA ARG A 71 13.57 -5.56 8.36
C ARG A 71 12.68 -4.87 9.41
N CYS A 72 12.30 -3.62 9.15
CA CYS A 72 11.61 -2.78 10.13
C CYS A 72 10.42 -2.00 9.55
N ILE A 73 10.19 -2.10 8.23
CA ILE A 73 9.09 -1.42 7.55
C ILE A 73 8.20 -2.49 6.93
N PHE A 74 6.96 -2.52 7.40
CA PHE A 74 5.96 -3.48 6.99
C PHE A 74 4.70 -2.75 6.52
N GLU A 75 3.98 -3.34 5.58
CA GLU A 75 2.72 -2.81 5.07
C GLU A 75 1.63 -3.88 5.14
N VAL A 76 0.53 -3.54 5.81
CA VAL A 76 -0.59 -4.46 6.05
C VAL A 76 -1.91 -3.85 5.58
N GLY A 77 -2.87 -4.72 5.27
CA GLY A 77 -4.22 -4.29 4.93
C GLY A 77 -4.35 -3.75 3.49
N PRO A 78 -5.34 -2.89 3.21
CA PRO A 78 -5.64 -2.42 1.85
C PRO A 78 -4.51 -1.61 1.20
N ALA A 79 -3.52 -1.20 1.99
CA ALA A 79 -2.29 -0.57 1.51
C ALA A 79 -1.41 -1.61 0.78
N ALA A 80 -1.30 -2.86 1.26
CA ALA A 80 -0.51 -3.92 0.63
C ALA A 80 -1.10 -4.51 -0.67
N ARG A 81 -2.04 -3.79 -1.32
CA ARG A 81 -2.79 -4.25 -2.49
C ARG A 81 -1.90 -4.55 -3.71
N GLY A 82 -0.69 -3.98 -3.76
CA GLY A 82 0.30 -4.23 -4.80
C GLY A 82 0.75 -5.69 -4.90
N ALA A 83 0.80 -6.41 -3.77
CA ALA A 83 1.20 -7.81 -3.71
C ALA A 83 0.02 -8.79 -3.65
N LEU A 84 -1.16 -8.33 -3.20
CA LEU A 84 -2.32 -9.18 -2.94
C LEU A 84 -3.60 -8.55 -3.51
N SER A 85 -3.98 -8.96 -4.72
CA SER A 85 -5.15 -8.44 -5.47
C SER A 85 -6.50 -8.58 -4.75
N GLU A 86 -6.61 -9.43 -3.71
CA GLU A 86 -7.83 -9.65 -2.92
C GLU A 86 -7.76 -9.17 -1.46
N ILE A 87 -6.68 -8.47 -1.03
CA ILE A 87 -6.42 -8.11 0.38
C ILE A 87 -7.36 -7.05 1.01
N THR A 88 -8.51 -6.81 0.39
CA THR A 88 -9.58 -5.99 0.95
C THR A 88 -10.50 -6.74 1.91
N ALA A 89 -10.43 -8.07 1.97
CA ALA A 89 -11.29 -8.83 2.88
C ALA A 89 -10.67 -8.90 4.29
N ILE A 90 -11.49 -8.64 5.31
CA ILE A 90 -11.11 -8.71 6.74
C ILE A 90 -10.34 -10.00 7.10
N PRO A 91 -10.70 -11.20 6.57
CA PRO A 91 -9.96 -12.44 6.87
C PRO A 91 -8.48 -12.40 6.48
N ASP A 92 -8.16 -11.93 5.28
CA ASP A 92 -6.78 -11.90 4.78
C ASP A 92 -5.91 -10.94 5.59
N ILE A 93 -6.47 -9.78 5.94
CA ILE A 93 -5.80 -8.78 6.78
C ILE A 93 -5.49 -9.37 8.16
N ARG A 94 -6.45 -10.12 8.74
CA ARG A 94 -6.26 -10.77 10.04
C ARG A 94 -5.16 -11.82 9.98
N GLU A 95 -5.13 -12.63 8.93
CA GLU A 95 -4.10 -13.65 8.77
C GLU A 95 -2.71 -13.04 8.55
N GLN A 96 -2.59 -12.04 7.66
CA GLN A 96 -1.35 -11.29 7.43
C GLN A 96 -0.82 -10.68 8.73
N THR A 97 -1.69 -10.00 9.48
CA THR A 97 -1.34 -9.37 10.76
C THR A 97 -0.93 -10.40 11.80
N PHE A 98 -1.61 -11.55 11.85
CA PHE A 98 -1.27 -12.64 12.78
C PHE A 98 0.11 -13.23 12.48
N ARG A 99 0.44 -13.49 11.20
CA ARG A 99 1.76 -13.98 10.81
C ARG A 99 2.86 -12.98 11.16
N LEU A 100 2.67 -11.71 10.79
CA LEU A 100 3.62 -10.64 11.11
C LEU A 100 3.82 -10.48 12.63
N ALA A 101 2.76 -10.56 13.42
CA ALA A 101 2.89 -10.49 14.88
C ALA A 101 3.73 -11.64 15.45
N ASN A 102 3.54 -12.88 14.97
CA ASN A 102 4.33 -14.02 15.41
C ASN A 102 5.80 -13.92 14.98
N GLU A 103 6.07 -13.40 13.78
CA GLU A 103 7.43 -13.12 13.33
C GLU A 103 8.10 -12.09 14.24
N LEU A 104 7.46 -10.95 14.48
CA LEU A 104 7.99 -9.88 15.34
C LEU A 104 8.25 -10.35 16.77
N LEU A 105 7.41 -11.23 17.33
CA LEU A 105 7.65 -11.82 18.65
C LEU A 105 8.83 -12.80 18.66
N SER A 106 9.01 -13.53 17.56
CA SER A 106 10.13 -14.48 17.40
C SER A 106 11.46 -13.76 17.21
N THR A 107 11.47 -12.64 16.48
CA THR A 107 12.65 -11.79 16.26
C THR A 107 12.90 -10.83 17.44
N GLY A 108 11.86 -10.38 18.12
CA GLY A 108 11.91 -9.51 19.30
C GLY A 108 12.54 -10.14 20.54
N ALA A 109 12.71 -11.47 20.56
CA ALA A 109 13.54 -12.15 21.55
C ALA A 109 15.04 -11.81 21.41
N GLU A 110 15.47 -11.21 20.29
CA GLU A 110 16.86 -10.82 20.03
C GLU A 110 17.07 -9.29 20.07
N ALA A 111 16.00 -8.49 20.09
CA ALA A 111 16.09 -7.02 20.18
C ALA A 111 15.96 -6.55 21.63
N ALA A 112 17.05 -6.69 22.40
CA ALA A 112 17.19 -6.03 23.69
C ALA A 112 17.04 -4.48 23.54
N PRO A 113 16.61 -3.78 24.60
CA PRO A 113 16.10 -2.40 24.49
C PRO A 113 17.20 -1.41 24.12
N GLY A 114 16.97 -0.62 23.08
CA GLY A 114 17.75 0.59 22.81
C GLY A 114 17.67 1.54 24.01
N THR A 115 18.83 1.87 24.56
CA THR A 115 19.08 2.75 25.71
C THR A 115 18.53 4.16 25.47
N PRO A 116 18.05 4.89 26.51
CA PRO A 116 17.36 6.19 26.38
C PRO A 116 18.19 7.30 25.73
#